data_AF-A0A3D1A0J6-F1
#
_entry.id   AF-A0A3D1A0J6-F1
#
_cell.length_a   1.000
_cell.length_b   1.000
_cell.length_c   1.000
_cell.angle_alpha   90.00
_cell.angle_beta   90.00
_cell.angle_gamma   90.00
#
_symmetry.space_group_name_H-M   'P 1'
#
loop_
_entity.id
_entity.type
_entity.pdbx_description
1 polymer ?
#
loop_
_entity_poly.entity_id
_entity_poly.type
_entity_poly.pdbx_seq_one_letter_code
_entity_poly.pdbx_strand_id
1 'polypeptide(L)'
;MSFDLKLHAYRLLMDEPFFAALSRKIEKRASTAIPTAGVRVDPDTAQFEMIYNPDFFASLPEHEVKGVLKHEFYHLIFEHVT
;
A
#
# COMPACT_ATOMS: atom_id res chain seq x y z
N MET A 1 11.93 -12.44 10.76
CA MET A 1 11.25 -11.20 11.23
C MET A 1 10.06 -10.99 10.32
N SER A 2 8.87 -10.74 10.85
CA SER A 2 7.72 -10.38 10.01
C SER A 2 7.96 -8.98 9.44
N PHE A 3 7.75 -8.79 8.14
CA PHE A 3 7.83 -7.48 7.51
C PHE A 3 6.82 -6.51 8.15
N ASP A 4 7.28 -5.32 8.56
CA ASP A 4 6.43 -4.28 9.13
C ASP A 4 6.26 -3.12 8.15
N LEU A 5 5.10 -3.09 7.48
CA LEU A 5 4.76 -2.03 6.54
C LEU A 5 4.67 -0.65 7.21
N LYS A 6 4.43 -0.56 8.53
CA LYS A 6 4.25 0.73 9.23
C LYS A 6 5.51 1.58 9.20
N LEU A 7 6.69 0.97 9.34
CA LEU A 7 7.98 1.67 9.26
C LEU A 7 8.20 2.27 7.85
N HIS A 8 7.87 1.50 6.81
CA HIS A 8 8.01 1.95 5.43
C HIS A 8 6.97 3.01 5.06
N ALA A 9 5.73 2.86 5.54
CA ALA A 9 4.70 3.88 5.42
C ALA A 9 5.11 5.18 6.09
N TYR A 10 5.73 5.14 7.28
CA TYR A 10 6.26 6.32 7.96
C TYR A 10 7.35 7.05 7.14
N ARG A 11 8.27 6.32 6.50
CA ARG A 11 9.29 6.92 5.62
C ARG A 11 8.67 7.54 4.36
N LEU A 12 7.60 6.95 3.82
CA LEU A 12 6.79 7.60 2.79
C LEU A 12 6.19 8.94 3.29
N LEU A 13 5.78 9.03 4.57
CA LEU A 13 5.21 10.26 5.14
C LEU A 13 6.18 11.44 5.09
N MET A 14 7.47 11.19 5.27
CA MET A 14 8.49 12.24 5.35
C MET A 14 8.86 12.82 3.98
N ASP A 15 8.92 11.99 2.96
CA ASP A 15 9.46 12.38 1.66
C ASP A 15 8.37 12.76 0.64
N GLU A 16 7.14 12.30 0.85
CA GLU A 16 6.06 12.37 -0.16
C GLU A 16 4.73 12.81 0.48
N PRO A 17 4.59 14.10 0.86
CA PRO A 17 3.48 14.58 1.71
C PRO A 17 2.09 14.38 1.10
N PHE A 18 1.96 14.40 -0.23
CA PHE A 18 0.69 14.10 -0.89
C PHE A 18 0.30 12.62 -0.72
N PHE A 19 1.20 11.69 -1.04
CA PHE A 19 0.96 10.26 -0.86
C PHE A 19 0.82 9.87 0.60
N ALA A 20 1.49 10.60 1.50
CA ALA A 20 1.36 10.47 2.94
C ALA A 20 -0.09 10.67 3.41
N ALA A 21 -0.70 11.78 2.96
CA ALA A 21 -2.07 12.13 3.31
C ALA A 21 -3.07 11.09 2.75
N LEU A 22 -2.85 10.62 1.52
CA LEU A 22 -3.68 9.58 0.91
C LEU A 22 -3.53 8.24 1.64
N SER A 23 -2.29 7.82 1.94
CA SER A 23 -1.99 6.59 2.68
C SER A 23 -2.74 6.52 4.01
N ARG A 24 -2.86 7.63 4.75
CA ARG A 24 -3.60 7.66 6.02
C ARG A 24 -5.10 7.37 5.89
N LYS A 25 -5.67 7.44 4.68
CA LYS A 25 -7.08 7.15 4.39
C LYS A 25 -7.30 5.73 3.85
N ILE A 26 -6.23 4.98 3.59
CA ILE A 26 -6.28 3.64 3.00
C ILE A 26 -5.98 2.61 4.08
N GLU A 27 -6.93 1.71 4.33
CA GLU A 27 -6.74 0.59 5.23
C GLU A 27 -5.72 -0.40 4.63
N LYS A 28 -4.75 -0.88 5.42
CA LYS A 28 -3.68 -1.76 4.91
C LYS A 28 -3.72 -3.09 5.61
N ARG A 29 -4.02 -4.16 4.87
CA ARG A 29 -4.16 -5.51 5.42
C ARG A 29 -3.13 -6.45 4.82
N ALA A 30 -2.37 -7.10 5.69
CA ALA A 30 -1.42 -8.15 5.29
C ALA A 30 -2.20 -9.40 4.88
N SER A 31 -1.86 -9.98 3.74
CA SER A 31 -2.40 -11.26 3.28
C SER A 31 -1.46 -11.93 2.28
N THR A 32 -1.27 -13.23 2.40
CA THR A 32 -0.54 -14.05 1.43
C THR A 32 -1.45 -14.59 0.31
N ALA A 33 -2.72 -14.19 0.28
CA ALA A 33 -3.69 -14.63 -0.73
C ALA A 33 -3.42 -14.05 -2.13
N ILE A 34 -2.64 -12.96 -2.23
CA ILE A 34 -2.16 -12.39 -3.48
C ILE A 34 -0.63 -12.46 -3.53
N PRO A 35 -0.02 -12.53 -4.73
CA PRO A 35 1.43 -12.68 -4.83
C PRO A 35 2.19 -11.37 -4.53
N THR A 36 1.54 -10.21 -4.63
CA THR A 36 2.18 -8.88 -4.54
C THR A 36 1.40 -7.92 -3.64
N ALA A 37 0.79 -6.89 -4.21
CA ALA A 37 -0.03 -5.88 -3.54
C ALA A 37 -1.18 -5.50 -4.47
N GLY A 38 -2.23 -4.93 -3.92
CA GLY A 38 -3.32 -4.38 -4.71
C GLY A 38 -4.22 -3.48 -3.86
N VAL A 39 -4.86 -2.53 -4.51
CA VAL A 39 -5.87 -1.64 -3.92
C VAL A 39 -7.24 -1.87 -4.50
N ARG A 40 -8.28 -1.64 -3.69
CA ARG A 40 -9.68 -1.66 -4.12
C ARG A 40 -10.55 -0.76 -3.25
N VAL A 41 -11.80 -0.59 -3.65
CA VAL A 41 -12.87 -0.12 -2.75
C VAL A 41 -13.48 -1.36 -2.10
N ASP A 42 -13.45 -1.42 -0.77
CA ASP A 42 -14.15 -2.46 -0.02
C ASP A 42 -15.67 -2.32 -0.29
N PRO A 43 -16.33 -3.35 -0.84
CA PRO A 43 -17.74 -3.26 -1.26
C PRO A 43 -18.71 -3.14 -0.07
N ASP A 44 -18.31 -3.57 1.13
CA ASP A 44 -19.14 -3.55 2.32
C ASP A 44 -19.01 -2.23 3.08
N THR A 45 -17.81 -1.66 3.11
CA THR A 45 -17.52 -0.43 3.90
C THR A 45 -17.37 0.83 3.05
N ALA A 46 -17.30 0.70 1.72
CA ALA A 46 -16.97 1.76 0.77
C ALA A 46 -15.66 2.51 1.10
N GLN A 47 -14.75 1.88 1.85
CA GLN A 47 -13.45 2.43 2.18
C GLN A 47 -12.40 1.96 1.17
N PHE A 48 -11.36 2.77 0.96
CA PHE A 48 -10.19 2.33 0.24
C PHE A 48 -9.38 1.35 1.08
N GLU A 49 -9.04 0.20 0.52
CA GLU A 49 -8.15 -0.77 1.15
C GLU A 49 -7.03 -1.20 0.22
N MET A 50 -5.90 -1.52 0.84
CA MET A 50 -4.73 -2.13 0.23
C MET A 50 -4.49 -3.49 0.88
N ILE A 51 -4.50 -4.53 0.05
CA ILE A 51 -4.04 -5.86 0.44
C ILE A 51 -2.58 -5.97 0.01
N TYR A 52 -1.72 -6.50 0.87
CA TYR A 52 -0.30 -6.66 0.55
C TYR A 52 0.26 -7.98 1.08
N ASN A 53 1.15 -8.59 0.31
CA ASN A 53 1.87 -9.80 0.68
C ASN A 53 3.19 -9.43 1.41
N PRO A 54 3.31 -9.74 2.72
CA PRO A 54 4.51 -9.43 3.47
C PRO A 54 5.78 -10.08 2.94
N ASP A 55 5.69 -11.29 2.36
CA ASP A 55 6.84 -12.02 1.83
C ASP A 55 7.37 -11.35 0.55
N PHE A 56 6.47 -10.87 -0.31
CA PHE A 56 6.83 -10.06 -1.46
C PHE A 56 7.54 -8.78 -1.04
N PHE A 57 6.95 -8.00 -0.12
CA PHE A 57 7.56 -6.75 0.34
C PHE A 57 8.89 -6.97 1.07
N ALA A 58 9.04 -8.07 1.82
CA ALA A 58 10.31 -8.42 2.47
C ALA A 58 11.43 -8.72 1.48
N SER A 59 11.10 -9.13 0.25
CA SER A 59 12.08 -9.41 -0.81
C SER A 59 12.58 -8.15 -1.52
N LEU A 60 11.90 -7.01 -1.35
CA LEU A 60 12.20 -5.78 -2.07
C LEU A 60 13.22 -4.90 -1.32
N PRO A 61 14.14 -4.24 -2.05
CA PRO A 61 14.85 -3.08 -1.56
C PRO A 61 13.90 -1.97 -1.09
N GLU A 62 14.33 -1.17 -0.12
CA GLU A 62 13.49 -0.13 0.48
C GLU A 62 12.92 0.88 -0.53
N HIS A 63 13.71 1.27 -1.53
CA HIS A 63 13.27 2.22 -2.55
C HIS A 63 12.17 1.64 -3.45
N GLU A 64 12.18 0.33 -3.68
CA GLU A 64 11.15 -0.37 -4.45
C GLU A 64 9.85 -0.50 -3.64
N VAL A 65 9.93 -0.72 -2.32
CA VAL A 65 8.75 -0.67 -1.43
C VAL A 65 8.01 0.67 -1.56
N LYS A 66 8.76 1.78 -1.57
CA LYS A 66 8.17 3.11 -1.83
C LYS A 66 7.55 3.19 -3.23
N GLY A 67 8.21 2.63 -4.24
CA GLY A 67 7.71 2.57 -5.61
C GLY A 67 6.37 1.84 -5.72
N VAL A 68 6.24 0.67 -5.10
CA VAL A 68 4.99 -0.11 -5.07
C VAL A 68 3.88 0.67 -4.37
N LEU A 69 4.14 1.28 -3.22
CA LEU A 69 3.13 2.09 -2.53
C LEU A 69 2.60 3.23 -3.41
N LYS A 70 3.49 3.95 -4.10
CA LYS A 70 3.08 5.02 -5.03
C LYS A 70 2.29 4.46 -6.20
N HIS A 71 2.73 3.34 -6.78
CA HIS A 71 2.05 2.66 -7.88
C HIS A 71 0.60 2.31 -7.51
N GLU A 72 0.40 1.65 -6.37
CA GLU A 72 -0.94 1.29 -5.91
C GLU A 72 -1.79 2.53 -5.61
N PHE A 73 -1.21 3.57 -5.02
CA PHE A 73 -1.95 4.81 -4.76
C PHE A 73 -2.33 5.55 -6.04
N TYR A 74 -1.55 5.43 -7.12
CA TYR A 74 -1.93 5.97 -8.43
C TYR A 74 -3.16 5.28 -9.01
N HIS A 75 -3.35 3.97 -8.78
CA HIS A 75 -4.59 3.30 -9.20
C HIS A 75 -5.83 3.93 -8.55
N LEU A 76 -5.73 4.33 -7.28
CA LEU A 76 -6.81 5.04 -6.59
C LEU A 76 -7.01 6.46 -7.13
N ILE A 77 -5.93 7.20 -7.37
CA ILE A 77 -5.99 8.58 -7.88
C ILE A 77 -6.59 8.65 -9.28
N PHE A 78 -6.26 7.68 -10.13
CA PHE A 78 -6.78 7.59 -11.51
C PHE A 78 -8.06 6.77 -11.63
N GLU A 79 -8.66 6.38 -10.51
CA GLU A 79 -9.91 5.60 -10.48
C GLU A 79 -9.82 4.29 -11.27
N HIS A 80 -8.61 3.73 -11.40
CA HIS A 80 -8.35 2.42 -12.01
C HIS A 80 -8.47 1.30 -10.97
N VAL A 81 -9.62 1.26 -10.31
CA VAL A 81 -9.97 0.21 -9.35
C VAL A 81 -11.29 -0.44 -9.75
N THR A 82 -11.39 -1.74 -9.50
CA THR A 82 -12.62 -2.54 -9.63
C THR A 82 -13.32 -2.70 -8.31
#